data_AF-A0A3L9MEM0-F1
#
_entry.id   AF-A0A3L9MEM0-F1
#
_cell.length_a   1.000
_cell.length_b   1.000
_cell.length_c   1.000
_cell.angle_alpha   90.00
_cell.angle_beta   90.00
_cell.angle_gamma   90.00
#
_symmetry.space_group_name_H-M   'P 1'
#
loop_
_entity.id
_entity.type
_entity.pdbx_description
1 polymer ?
#
loop_
_entity_poly.entity_id
_entity_poly.type
_entity_poly.pdbx_seq_one_letter_code
_entity_poly.pdbx_strand_id
1 'polypeptide(L)'
;MNQIKVKLSERILSFFEKYTEKVTFSEKRWFNRGFLPLYNYYVEIDNLYSTSVITYENRSSGFSETSSTEGSAFNDMHRINIKLISKYHPNYPTFEIKETSILKKVFSKKNYFVKTNDSNLVNELESNLFLQKFYNNQDSEFSPIFKSELVKGKYTISVLFNLKRFDAEVLDAIISFLNDFDKKLR
;
A
#
# COMPACT_ATOMS: atom_id res chain seq x y z
N MET A 1 4.79 -27.48 10.52
CA MET A 1 4.45 -26.58 9.39
C MET A 1 3.19 -25.73 9.60
N ASN A 2 2.18 -26.14 10.39
CA ASN A 2 1.00 -25.28 10.66
C ASN A 2 1.24 -24.07 11.58
N GLN A 3 2.29 -24.07 12.43
CA GLN A 3 2.52 -22.99 13.40
C GLN A 3 3.07 -21.68 12.81
N ILE A 4 3.72 -21.70 11.62
CA ILE A 4 4.25 -20.47 11.00
C ILE A 4 3.13 -19.70 10.27
N LYS A 5 2.19 -20.41 9.64
CA LYS A 5 1.04 -19.81 8.94
C LYS A 5 0.05 -19.14 9.89
N VAL A 6 -0.22 -19.75 11.05
CA VAL A 6 -1.10 -19.21 12.09
C VAL A 6 -0.57 -17.87 12.66
N LYS A 7 0.77 -17.69 12.72
CA LYS A 7 1.38 -16.46 13.24
C LYS A 7 1.23 -15.22 12.35
N LEU A 8 1.16 -15.38 11.02
CA LEU A 8 1.10 -14.21 10.12
C LEU A 8 -0.30 -13.60 10.06
N SER A 9 -1.34 -14.43 10.00
CA SER A 9 -2.73 -13.96 10.04
C SER A 9 -3.05 -13.26 11.35
N GLU A 10 -2.62 -13.83 12.48
CA GLU A 10 -2.75 -13.22 13.80
C GLU A 10 -1.98 -11.90 13.87
N ARG A 11 -0.74 -11.87 13.36
CA ARG A 11 0.08 -10.64 13.35
C ARG A 11 -0.55 -9.51 12.51
N ILE A 12 -1.09 -9.84 11.33
CA ILE A 12 -1.77 -8.86 10.47
C ILE A 12 -3.06 -8.38 11.14
N LEU A 13 -3.85 -9.30 11.71
CA LEU A 13 -5.07 -8.99 12.43
C LEU A 13 -4.79 -8.05 13.61
N SER A 14 -3.91 -8.44 14.53
CA SER A 14 -3.55 -7.64 15.70
C SER A 14 -2.95 -6.27 15.34
N PHE A 15 -2.23 -6.18 14.21
CA PHE A 15 -1.73 -4.90 13.73
C PHE A 15 -2.87 -3.95 13.33
N PHE A 16 -3.92 -4.44 12.69
CA PHE A 16 -5.02 -3.61 12.21
C PHE A 16 -6.11 -3.37 13.27
N GLU A 17 -6.29 -4.28 14.23
CA GLU A 17 -7.18 -4.09 15.39
C GLU A 17 -6.84 -2.84 16.21
N LYS A 18 -5.56 -2.41 16.23
CA LYS A 18 -5.17 -1.18 16.93
C LYS A 18 -5.75 0.11 16.29
N TYR A 19 -6.20 0.02 15.04
CA TYR A 19 -6.74 1.15 14.28
C TYR A 19 -8.27 1.16 14.17
N THR A 20 -8.92 0.03 14.41
CA THR A 20 -10.38 -0.10 14.38
C THR A 20 -10.82 -1.34 15.15
N GLU A 21 -11.93 -1.21 15.87
CA GLU A 21 -12.59 -2.35 16.53
C GLU A 21 -13.23 -3.30 15.50
N LYS A 22 -13.47 -2.83 14.27
CA LYS A 22 -14.13 -3.60 13.21
C LYS A 22 -13.15 -4.03 12.13
N VAL A 23 -12.49 -5.17 12.33
CA VAL A 23 -11.72 -5.86 11.28
C VAL A 23 -12.61 -6.89 10.60
N THR A 24 -12.78 -6.78 9.27
CA THR A 24 -13.56 -7.77 8.51
C THR A 24 -12.63 -8.76 7.84
N PHE A 25 -12.45 -9.93 8.46
CA PHE A 25 -11.66 -11.00 7.89
C PHE A 25 -12.42 -11.70 6.76
N SER A 26 -11.79 -11.83 5.59
CA SER A 26 -12.33 -12.67 4.51
C SER A 26 -11.22 -13.49 3.85
N GLU A 27 -11.15 -14.77 4.20
CA GLU A 27 -10.24 -15.70 3.53
C GLU A 27 -10.86 -16.20 2.23
N LYS A 28 -10.58 -15.51 1.12
CA LYS A 28 -10.88 -16.05 -0.21
C LYS A 28 -9.69 -16.86 -0.72
N ARG A 29 -9.75 -18.17 -0.55
CA ARG A 29 -8.80 -19.10 -1.18
C ARG A 29 -9.07 -19.18 -2.68
N TRP A 30 -8.23 -18.54 -3.47
CA TRP A 30 -8.13 -18.81 -4.90
C TRP A 30 -6.74 -19.36 -5.19
N PHE A 31 -6.70 -20.42 -5.98
CA PHE A 31 -5.46 -21.00 -6.47
C PHE A 31 -5.09 -20.29 -7.77
N ASN A 32 -3.88 -19.72 -7.86
CA ASN A 32 -3.38 -19.29 -9.17
C ASN A 32 -3.09 -20.52 -10.06
N ARG A 33 -2.72 -20.33 -11.33
CA ARG A 33 -2.37 -21.44 -12.26
C ARG A 33 -1.25 -22.38 -11.76
N GLY A 34 -0.59 -22.05 -10.63
CA GLY A 34 0.40 -22.87 -9.93
C GLY A 34 0.00 -23.28 -8.50
N PHE A 35 -1.30 -23.33 -8.16
CA PHE A 35 -1.83 -23.84 -6.89
C PHE A 35 -1.37 -23.15 -5.60
N LEU A 36 -1.08 -21.85 -5.67
CA LEU A 36 -0.65 -21.09 -4.48
C LEU A 36 -1.84 -20.46 -3.72
N PRO A 37 -1.94 -20.62 -2.40
CA PRO A 37 -2.98 -19.99 -1.60
C PRO A 37 -2.72 -18.49 -1.46
N LEU A 38 -3.78 -17.71 -1.69
CA LEU A 38 -3.81 -16.27 -1.52
C LEU A 38 -4.69 -15.93 -0.31
N TYR A 39 -4.19 -15.08 0.59
CA TYR A 39 -4.92 -14.61 1.76
C TYR A 39 -5.18 -13.11 1.63
N ASN A 40 -6.43 -12.68 1.80
CA ASN A 40 -6.82 -11.28 1.77
C ASN A 40 -7.32 -10.83 3.14
N TYR A 41 -6.82 -9.71 3.63
CA TYR A 41 -7.30 -9.04 4.83
C TYR A 41 -7.92 -7.72 4.41
N TYR A 42 -9.16 -7.49 4.84
CA TYR A 42 -9.88 -6.26 4.59
C TYR A 42 -10.14 -5.55 5.91
N VAL A 43 -9.78 -4.28 5.98
CA VAL A 43 -9.96 -3.47 7.17
C VAL A 43 -10.64 -2.19 6.75
N GLU A 44 -11.69 -1.84 7.48
CA GLU A 44 -12.42 -0.60 7.27
C GLU A 44 -12.41 0.19 8.57
N ILE A 45 -11.85 1.39 8.50
CA ILE A 45 -11.80 2.34 9.60
C ILE A 45 -12.71 3.48 9.18
N ASP A 46 -13.92 3.54 9.73
CA ASP A 46 -14.85 4.64 9.46
C ASP A 46 -14.77 5.67 10.58
N ASN A 47 -14.47 6.91 10.21
CA ASN A 47 -14.40 8.05 11.10
C ASN A 47 -15.38 9.14 10.66
N LEU A 48 -15.55 10.18 11.46
CA LEU A 48 -16.46 11.30 11.13
C LEU A 48 -16.13 11.94 9.77
N TYR A 49 -14.84 11.98 9.40
CA TYR A 49 -14.36 12.76 8.26
C TYR A 49 -14.00 11.95 7.02
N SER A 50 -13.70 10.67 7.19
CA SER A 50 -13.22 9.82 6.12
C SER A 50 -13.44 8.35 6.45
N THR A 51 -13.39 7.52 5.40
CA THR A 51 -13.41 6.07 5.53
C THR A 51 -12.11 5.53 4.94
N SER A 52 -11.28 4.90 5.77
CA SER A 52 -10.06 4.23 5.32
C SER A 52 -10.35 2.76 5.06
N VAL A 53 -10.01 2.29 3.87
CA VAL A 53 -10.16 0.91 3.43
C VAL A 53 -8.79 0.33 3.12
N ILE A 54 -8.37 -0.66 3.89
CA ILE A 54 -7.09 -1.34 3.73
C ILE A 54 -7.34 -2.74 3.20
N THR A 55 -6.67 -3.09 2.10
CA THR A 55 -6.64 -4.44 1.55
C THR A 55 -5.19 -4.95 1.61
N TYR A 56 -4.96 -6.01 2.36
CA TYR A 56 -3.67 -6.70 2.44
C TYR A 56 -3.80 -8.06 1.78
N GLU A 57 -3.04 -8.29 0.72
CA GLU A 57 -2.97 -9.55 0.01
C GLU A 57 -1.62 -10.22 0.30
N ASN A 58 -1.65 -11.43 0.84
CA ASN A 58 -0.46 -12.26 1.01
C ASN A 58 -0.45 -13.37 -0.03
N ARG A 59 0.57 -13.36 -0.89
CA ARG A 59 0.87 -14.45 -1.83
C ARG A 59 2.03 -15.24 -1.26
N SER A 60 1.75 -16.43 -0.73
CA SER A 60 2.81 -17.33 -0.28
C SER A 60 3.22 -18.25 -1.41
N SER A 61 4.51 -18.36 -1.69
CA SER A 61 5.02 -19.45 -2.52
C SER A 61 5.25 -20.68 -1.67
N GLY A 62 4.38 -21.68 -1.84
CA GLY A 62 4.58 -23.02 -1.29
C GLY A 62 5.78 -23.76 -1.90
N PHE A 63 6.63 -23.10 -2.70
CA PHE A 63 7.77 -23.72 -3.38
C PHE A 63 9.00 -23.90 -2.49
N SER A 64 9.00 -23.37 -1.26
CA SER A 64 10.10 -23.61 -0.31
C SER A 64 10.14 -25.04 0.24
N GLU A 65 9.13 -25.87 -0.05
CA GLU A 65 9.07 -27.27 0.40
C GLU A 65 9.55 -28.30 -0.65
N THR A 66 9.76 -27.89 -1.90
CA THR A 66 10.27 -28.78 -2.95
C THR A 66 11.59 -28.28 -3.49
N SER A 67 12.64 -29.06 -3.26
CA SER A 67 13.99 -28.90 -3.78
C SER A 67 14.05 -29.08 -5.31
N SER A 68 13.35 -28.24 -6.07
CA SER A 68 13.47 -28.17 -7.52
C SER A 68 14.28 -26.94 -7.91
N THR A 69 15.56 -27.20 -8.19
CA THR A 69 16.45 -26.37 -9.01
C THR A 69 15.84 -26.14 -10.38
N GLU A 70 15.09 -25.05 -10.55
CA GLU A 70 14.97 -24.32 -11.82
C GLU A 70 14.34 -22.95 -11.57
N GLY A 71 15.08 -21.91 -11.96
CA GLY A 71 14.85 -20.52 -11.56
C GLY A 71 13.54 -19.95 -12.10
N SER A 72 12.54 -19.85 -11.23
CA SER A 72 11.63 -18.70 -11.10
C SER A 72 10.65 -18.94 -9.93
N ALA A 73 11.19 -19.06 -8.72
CA ALA A 73 10.37 -19.05 -7.52
C ALA A 73 9.75 -17.65 -7.37
N PHE A 74 8.42 -17.55 -7.40
CA PHE A 74 7.73 -16.33 -6.95
C PHE A 74 8.09 -16.15 -5.48
N ASN A 75 8.81 -15.10 -5.10
CA ASN A 75 9.06 -14.82 -3.69
C ASN A 75 7.73 -14.50 -3.00
N ASP A 76 7.61 -14.85 -1.71
CA ASP A 76 6.50 -14.37 -0.88
C ASP A 76 6.34 -12.87 -1.09
N MET A 77 5.11 -12.43 -1.37
CA MET A 77 4.82 -11.03 -1.67
C MET A 77 3.58 -10.60 -0.91
N HIS A 78 3.73 -9.51 -0.17
CA HIS A 78 2.63 -8.81 0.45
C HIS A 78 2.27 -7.61 -0.42
N ARG A 79 1.05 -7.59 -0.94
CA ARG A 79 0.53 -6.47 -1.71
C ARG A 79 -0.48 -5.73 -0.84
N ILE A 80 -0.23 -4.46 -0.58
CA ILE A 80 -1.05 -3.65 0.31
C ILE A 80 -1.63 -2.48 -0.48
N ASN A 81 -2.93 -2.27 -0.34
CA ASN A 81 -3.64 -1.12 -0.87
C ASN A 81 -4.38 -0.42 0.27
N ILE A 82 -4.00 0.81 0.59
CA ILE A 82 -4.67 1.63 1.57
C ILE A 82 -5.37 2.75 0.84
N LYS A 83 -6.69 2.83 0.96
CA LYS A 83 -7.51 3.90 0.42
C LYS A 83 -8.06 4.74 1.55
N LEU A 84 -8.03 6.06 1.42
CA LEU A 84 -8.74 6.99 2.26
C LEU A 84 -9.79 7.69 1.40
N ILE A 85 -11.06 7.52 1.76
CA ILE A 85 -12.21 8.10 1.08
C ILE A 85 -12.67 9.28 1.93
N SER A 86 -12.39 10.49 1.48
CA SER A 86 -12.83 11.70 2.16
C SER A 86 -14.35 11.86 2.05
N LYS A 87 -14.99 12.26 3.16
CA LYS A 87 -16.39 12.68 3.20
C LYS A 87 -16.54 14.17 2.86
N TYR A 88 -15.43 14.89 2.75
CA TYR A 88 -15.37 16.34 2.51
C TYR A 88 -14.47 16.65 1.28
N HIS A 89 -14.77 17.73 0.55
CA HIS A 89 -13.96 18.24 -0.58
C HIS A 89 -13.86 17.34 -1.84
N PRO A 90 -14.95 17.19 -2.62
CA PRO A 90 -14.91 16.53 -3.93
C PRO A 90 -14.03 17.25 -4.98
N ASN A 91 -13.67 18.52 -4.76
CA ASN A 91 -13.00 19.35 -5.77
C ASN A 91 -11.47 19.42 -5.63
N TYR A 92 -10.84 18.59 -4.79
CA TYR A 92 -9.39 18.57 -4.65
C TYR A 92 -8.73 17.99 -5.93
N PRO A 93 -7.55 18.48 -6.36
CA PRO A 93 -6.95 18.01 -7.60
C PRO A 93 -6.59 16.51 -7.56
N THR A 94 -6.76 15.84 -8.70
CA THR A 94 -6.34 14.46 -8.87
C THR A 94 -4.84 14.40 -9.15
N PHE A 95 -4.19 13.36 -8.63
CA PHE A 95 -2.76 13.15 -8.88
C PHE A 95 -2.40 11.67 -8.91
N GLU A 96 -1.26 11.34 -9.53
CA GLU A 96 -0.63 10.02 -9.47
C GLU A 96 0.88 10.20 -9.32
N ILE A 97 1.47 9.59 -8.29
CA ILE A 97 2.91 9.53 -8.04
C ILE A 97 3.37 8.08 -8.22
N LYS A 98 4.35 7.87 -9.08
CA LYS A 98 4.94 6.54 -9.33
C LYS A 98 6.44 6.61 -9.53
N GLU A 99 7.14 5.53 -9.20
CA GLU A 99 8.57 5.40 -9.46
C GLU A 99 8.85 5.41 -10.98
N THR A 100 9.95 6.04 -11.40
CA THR A 100 10.33 6.20 -12.81
C THR A 100 11.18 5.07 -13.40
N SER A 101 11.34 3.94 -12.69
CA SER A 101 12.15 2.75 -13.05
C SER A 101 13.67 2.86 -12.78
N ILE A 102 14.25 1.68 -12.53
CA ILE A 102 15.67 1.37 -12.27
C ILE A 102 16.62 2.02 -13.30
N LEU A 103 16.22 2.19 -14.56
CA LEU A 103 17.09 2.73 -15.62
C LEU A 103 17.38 4.24 -15.47
N LYS A 104 16.58 4.98 -14.69
CA LYS A 104 16.84 6.39 -14.35
C LYS A 104 17.66 6.60 -13.07
N LYS A 105 17.95 5.53 -12.30
CA LYS A 105 18.78 5.57 -11.06
C LYS A 105 20.15 6.23 -11.27
N VAL A 106 20.63 6.29 -12.52
CA VAL A 106 21.96 6.84 -12.85
C VAL A 106 21.93 8.35 -13.11
N PHE A 107 20.78 8.97 -13.43
CA PHE A 107 20.77 10.33 -13.99
C PHE A 107 19.75 11.33 -13.43
N SER A 108 18.75 10.96 -12.62
CA SER A 108 17.79 11.94 -12.07
C SER A 108 17.87 12.10 -10.56
N LYS A 109 17.89 13.36 -10.10
CA LYS A 109 17.71 13.74 -8.68
C LYS A 109 16.34 13.33 -8.11
N LYS A 110 15.39 12.97 -8.97
CA LYS A 110 14.04 12.53 -8.63
C LYS A 110 13.85 11.08 -9.09
N ASN A 111 13.47 10.19 -8.19
CA ASN A 111 13.20 8.78 -8.48
C ASN A 111 11.73 8.50 -8.83
N TYR A 112 10.89 9.53 -8.82
CA TYR A 112 9.46 9.42 -9.07
C TYR A 112 8.96 10.51 -10.02
N PHE A 113 7.75 10.29 -10.54
CA PHE A 113 7.02 11.18 -11.43
C PHE A 113 5.65 11.49 -10.84
N VAL A 114 5.26 12.76 -10.87
CA VAL A 114 3.95 13.24 -10.44
C VAL A 114 3.13 13.62 -11.68
N LYS A 115 1.94 13.04 -11.82
CA LYS A 115 0.95 13.40 -12.84
C LYS A 115 -0.18 14.18 -12.18
N THR A 116 -0.27 15.47 -12.42
CA THR A 116 -1.40 16.32 -12.03
C THR A 116 -1.42 17.59 -12.90
N ASN A 117 -2.55 18.26 -12.98
CA ASN A 117 -2.68 19.54 -13.68
C ASN A 117 -2.44 20.75 -12.75
N ASP A 118 -2.25 20.52 -11.45
CA ASP A 118 -2.05 21.56 -10.44
C ASP A 118 -0.56 21.70 -10.09
N SER A 119 0.07 22.80 -10.51
CA SER A 119 1.48 23.08 -10.25
C SER A 119 1.80 23.36 -8.78
N ASN A 120 0.86 23.91 -8.01
CA ASN A 120 1.04 24.13 -6.58
C ASN A 120 1.08 22.79 -5.84
N LEU A 121 0.20 21.88 -6.23
CA LEU A 121 0.18 20.52 -5.69
C LEU A 121 1.47 19.76 -6.00
N VAL A 122 2.06 19.93 -7.19
CA VAL A 122 3.38 19.35 -7.50
C VAL A 122 4.43 19.83 -6.49
N ASN A 123 4.50 21.13 -6.22
CA ASN A 123 5.47 21.68 -5.27
C ASN A 123 5.21 21.17 -3.83
N GLU A 124 3.95 21.03 -3.42
CA GLU A 124 3.60 20.49 -2.11
C GLU A 124 4.00 19.01 -1.98
N LEU A 125 3.70 18.19 -2.99
CA LEU A 125 4.07 16.77 -3.00
C LEU A 125 5.58 16.58 -3.05
N GLU A 126 6.29 17.43 -3.80
CA GLU A 126 7.75 17.39 -3.90
C GLU A 126 8.47 17.87 -2.65
N SER A 127 7.87 18.77 -1.87
CA SER A 127 8.42 19.24 -0.59
C SER A 127 8.03 18.34 0.60
N ASN A 128 7.16 17.35 0.39
CA ASN A 128 6.73 16.45 1.44
C ASN A 128 7.88 15.51 1.90
N LEU A 129 8.36 15.73 3.12
CA LEU A 129 9.48 14.96 3.70
C LEU A 129 9.23 13.45 3.78
N PHE A 130 7.97 13.03 4.00
CA PHE A 130 7.63 11.61 4.04
C PHE A 130 7.78 10.98 2.64
N LEU A 131 7.21 11.62 1.60
CA LEU A 131 7.33 11.14 0.22
C LEU A 131 8.79 11.14 -0.25
N GLN A 132 9.56 12.19 0.09
CA GLN A 132 10.99 12.24 -0.21
C GLN A 132 11.74 11.08 0.43
N LYS A 133 11.56 10.84 1.74
CA LYS A 133 12.21 9.71 2.43
C LYS A 133 11.83 8.36 1.82
N PHE A 134 10.56 8.18 1.46
CA PHE A 134 10.07 6.92 0.90
C PHE A 134 10.67 6.63 -0.47
N TYR A 135 10.68 7.60 -1.39
CA TYR A 135 11.21 7.41 -2.75
C TYR A 135 12.72 7.60 -2.88
N ASN A 136 13.38 8.20 -1.89
CA ASN A 136 14.85 8.26 -1.82
C ASN A 136 15.47 6.97 -1.27
N ASN A 137 14.66 6.09 -0.67
CA ASN A 137 15.14 4.79 -0.24
C ASN A 137 15.52 3.96 -1.48
N GLN A 138 16.77 3.49 -1.57
CA GLN A 138 17.33 2.89 -2.79
C GLN A 138 16.76 1.51 -3.12
N ASP A 139 15.97 0.96 -2.21
CA ASP A 139 15.35 -0.35 -2.32
C ASP A 139 14.13 -0.28 -3.25
N SER A 140 14.38 -0.40 -4.57
CA SER A 140 13.37 -0.30 -5.65
C SER A 140 12.30 -1.39 -5.63
N GLU A 141 12.38 -2.30 -4.65
CA GLU A 141 11.38 -3.33 -4.41
C GLU A 141 10.16 -2.77 -3.66
N PHE A 142 10.29 -1.56 -3.09
CA PHE A 142 9.28 -0.85 -2.31
C PHE A 142 8.89 0.47 -3.00
N SER A 143 8.23 0.36 -4.14
CA SER A 143 7.81 1.53 -4.93
C SER A 143 6.32 1.76 -4.78
N PRO A 144 5.89 2.59 -3.81
CA PRO A 144 4.49 2.87 -3.62
C PRO A 144 3.99 3.65 -4.83
N ILE A 145 2.72 3.49 -5.11
CA ILE A 145 1.97 4.27 -6.07
C ILE A 145 0.96 5.04 -5.24
N PHE A 146 1.18 6.35 -5.11
CA PHE A 146 0.20 7.26 -4.52
C PHE A 146 -0.72 7.76 -5.63
N LYS A 147 -2.03 7.68 -5.45
CA LYS A 147 -2.98 8.18 -6.43
C LYS A 147 -4.17 8.79 -5.72
N SER A 148 -4.66 9.91 -6.23
CA SER A 148 -5.96 10.44 -5.85
C SER A 148 -6.92 10.52 -7.04
N GLU A 149 -8.20 10.38 -6.76
CA GLU A 149 -9.28 10.43 -7.75
C GLU A 149 -10.60 10.84 -7.12
N LEU A 150 -11.45 11.51 -7.90
CA LEU A 150 -12.84 11.76 -7.53
C LEU A 150 -13.71 10.62 -8.06
N VAL A 151 -14.25 9.79 -7.16
CA VAL A 151 -15.09 8.64 -7.51
C VAL A 151 -16.47 8.84 -6.93
N LYS A 152 -17.50 8.93 -7.79
CA LYS A 152 -18.91 9.08 -7.39
C LYS A 152 -19.12 10.24 -6.38
N GLY A 153 -18.46 11.37 -6.61
CA GLY A 153 -18.57 12.56 -5.75
C GLY A 153 -17.80 12.47 -4.43
N LYS A 154 -16.95 11.45 -4.23
CA LYS A 154 -16.06 11.34 -3.06
C LYS A 154 -14.61 11.39 -3.50
N TYR A 155 -13.83 12.26 -2.87
CA TYR A 155 -12.40 12.31 -3.11
C TYR A 155 -11.72 11.13 -2.43
N THR A 156 -10.95 10.36 -3.18
CA THR A 156 -10.27 9.15 -2.70
C THR A 156 -8.78 9.30 -2.94
N ILE A 157 -7.99 9.04 -1.91
CA ILE A 157 -6.54 8.87 -2.01
C ILE A 157 -6.23 7.41 -1.78
N SER A 158 -5.25 6.89 -2.49
CA SER A 158 -4.84 5.49 -2.41
C SER A 158 -3.33 5.38 -2.44
N VAL A 159 -2.80 4.43 -1.68
CA VAL A 159 -1.40 4.04 -1.67
C VAL A 159 -1.34 2.54 -1.92
N LEU A 160 -0.77 2.17 -3.07
CA LEU A 160 -0.54 0.78 -3.44
C LEU A 160 0.95 0.48 -3.38
N PHE A 161 1.36 -0.55 -2.64
CA PHE A 161 2.77 -0.93 -2.54
C PHE A 161 2.90 -2.43 -2.27
N ASN A 162 4.11 -2.94 -2.51
CA ASN A 162 4.45 -4.32 -2.22
C ASN A 162 5.56 -4.37 -1.16
N LEU A 163 5.53 -5.40 -0.32
CA LEU A 163 6.60 -5.74 0.62
C LEU A 163 7.02 -7.20 0.43
N LYS A 164 8.31 -7.49 0.54
CA LYS A 164 8.84 -8.87 0.63
C LYS A 164 8.48 -9.57 1.95
N ARG A 165 8.31 -8.80 3.02
CA ARG A 165 7.96 -9.27 4.36
C ARG A 165 7.03 -8.28 5.03
N PHE A 166 6.24 -8.75 6.00
CA PHE A 166 5.43 -7.86 6.83
C PHE A 166 6.33 -6.86 7.57
N ASP A 167 6.06 -5.56 7.39
CA ASP A 167 6.80 -4.45 7.98
C ASP A 167 5.81 -3.46 8.64
N ALA A 168 5.76 -3.49 9.97
CA ALA A 168 4.82 -2.68 10.75
C ALA A 168 5.16 -1.18 10.69
N GLU A 169 6.45 -0.82 10.63
CA GLU A 169 6.90 0.57 10.66
C GLU A 169 6.50 1.28 9.36
N VAL A 170 6.71 0.60 8.22
CA VAL A 170 6.28 1.12 6.92
C VAL A 170 4.76 1.30 6.85
N LEU A 171 4.00 0.32 7.35
CA LEU A 171 2.54 0.39 7.40
C LEU A 171 2.05 1.56 8.27
N ASP A 172 2.61 1.72 9.48
CA ASP A 172 2.27 2.81 10.40
C ASP A 172 2.58 4.18 9.80
N ALA A 173 3.71 4.31 9.12
CA ALA A 173 4.12 5.57 8.52
C ALA A 173 3.19 5.97 7.36
N ILE A 174 2.75 5.02 6.52
CA ILE A 174 1.80 5.27 5.43
C ILE A 174 0.41 5.65 5.98
N ILE A 175 -0.08 4.93 7.00
CA ILE A 175 -1.37 5.25 7.64
C ILE A 175 -1.31 6.66 8.26
N SER A 176 -0.21 6.99 8.93
CA SER A 176 0.01 8.33 9.51
C SER A 176 0.01 9.42 8.44
N PHE A 177 0.74 9.22 7.33
CA PHE A 177 0.75 10.13 6.20
C PHE A 177 -0.67 10.37 5.63
N LEU A 178 -1.46 9.31 5.45
CA LEU A 178 -2.82 9.44 4.94
C LEU A 178 -3.73 10.20 5.91
N ASN A 179 -3.62 9.95 7.21
CA ASN A 179 -4.37 10.68 8.23
C ASN A 179 -3.99 12.17 8.26
N ASP A 180 -2.72 12.50 8.11
CA ASP A 180 -2.27 13.89 8.04
C ASP A 180 -2.70 14.58 6.75
N PHE A 181 -2.73 13.85 5.64
CA PHE A 181 -3.30 14.35 4.39
C PHE A 181 -4.81 14.60 4.52
N ASP A 182 -5.55 13.69 5.14
CA ASP A 182 -6.99 13.88 5.43
C ASP A 182 -7.25 15.12 6.27
N LYS A 183 -6.40 15.42 7.27
CA LYS A 183 -6.51 16.67 8.05
C LYS A 183 -6.33 17.91 7.17
N LYS A 184 -5.43 17.89 6.19
CA LYS A 184 -5.21 19.01 5.25
C LYS A 184 -6.36 19.20 4.28
N LEU A 185 -7.11 18.14 4.00
CA LEU A 185 -8.31 18.22 3.17
C LEU A 185 -9.48 18.91 3.89
N ARG A 186 -9.43 19.08 5.22
CA ARG A 186 -10.47 19.77 6.02
C ARG A 186 -10.22 21.27 6.04
#